data_AF-A0A919AYV4-F1
#
_entry.id   AF-A0A919AYV4-F1
#
_cell.length_a   1.000
_cell.length_b   1.000
_cell.length_c   1.000
_cell.angle_alpha   90.00
_cell.angle_beta   90.00
_cell.angle_gamma   90.00
#
_symmetry.space_group_name_H-M   'P 1'
#
loop_
_entity.id
_entity.type
_entity.pdbx_description
1 polymer ?
#
loop_
_entity_poly.entity_id
_entity_poly.type
_entity_poly.pdbx_seq_one_letter_code
_entity_poly.pdbx_strand_id
1 'polypeptide(L)'
;MFNAIALGALTAAGIPAFLDKEEGLLIAHPTDVPQDQATTGHHVTVASLPYGGGYWATAWECAGKSDFIEVATVFKAEDLALCVQAVAEWFTTPRPTAGAVLLAALAKWGITAHSDDIGMSYAIPVDQTTPAADARNRPHLSVGDRSPSIEHVPAAHTGWTMFLHDENGEPIGEPLYISGKGGPVDCDTDSATIAELIADMVTYPI
;
A
#
# COMPACT_ATOMS: atom_id res chain seq x y z
N MET A 1 -20.37 -4.30 25.52
CA MET A 1 -20.78 -5.60 24.93
C MET A 1 -20.12 -5.82 23.58
N PHE A 2 -20.13 -4.83 22.68
CA PHE A 2 -19.42 -4.86 21.38
C PHE A 2 -17.98 -5.43 21.45
N ASN A 3 -17.10 -4.83 22.27
CA ASN A 3 -15.68 -5.23 22.32
C ASN A 3 -15.46 -6.72 22.61
N ALA A 4 -16.30 -7.34 23.45
CA ALA A 4 -16.19 -8.77 23.76
C ALA A 4 -16.62 -9.66 22.57
N ILE A 5 -17.66 -9.25 21.84
CA ILE A 5 -18.14 -9.98 20.65
C ILE A 5 -17.11 -9.89 19.53
N ALA A 6 -16.63 -8.67 19.24
CA ALA A 6 -15.64 -8.42 18.21
C ALA A 6 -14.31 -9.12 18.50
N LEU A 7 -13.83 -9.04 19.75
CA LEU A 7 -12.62 -9.75 20.19
C LEU A 7 -12.77 -11.26 20.06
N GLY A 8 -13.91 -11.83 20.46
CA GLY A 8 -14.18 -13.26 20.32
C GLY A 8 -14.21 -13.70 18.86
N ALA A 9 -14.78 -12.89 17.97
CA ALA A 9 -14.87 -13.18 16.54
C ALA A 9 -13.50 -13.07 15.84
N LEU A 10 -12.69 -12.05 16.16
CA LEU A 10 -11.30 -11.92 15.69
C LEU A 10 -10.45 -13.11 16.15
N THR A 11 -10.58 -13.49 17.42
CA THR A 11 -9.90 -14.66 17.98
C THR A 11 -10.29 -15.95 17.23
N ALA A 12 -11.58 -16.13 16.95
CA ALA A 12 -12.06 -17.29 16.19
C ALA A 12 -11.54 -17.32 14.74
N ALA A 13 -11.27 -16.15 14.15
CA ALA A 13 -10.62 -16.00 12.85
C ALA A 13 -9.08 -16.13 12.91
N GLY A 14 -8.50 -16.41 14.08
CA GLY A 14 -7.06 -16.53 14.26
C GLY A 14 -6.31 -15.20 14.27
N ILE A 15 -7.01 -14.07 14.44
CA ILE A 15 -6.41 -12.74 14.49
C ILE A 15 -6.20 -12.32 15.95
N PRO A 16 -4.96 -12.12 16.40
CA PRO A 16 -4.69 -11.54 17.70
C PRO A 16 -5.27 -10.14 17.78
N ALA A 17 -5.96 -9.86 18.88
CA ALA A 17 -6.45 -8.53 19.17
C ALA A 17 -6.55 -8.29 20.69
N PHE A 18 -6.57 -7.03 21.09
CA PHE A 18 -6.79 -6.64 22.48
C PHE A 18 -7.57 -5.33 22.56
N LEU A 19 -8.17 -5.08 23.73
CA LEU A 19 -8.88 -3.82 24.01
C LEU A 19 -7.90 -2.80 24.58
N ASP A 20 -7.74 -1.68 23.88
CA ASP A 20 -7.23 -0.46 24.47
C ASP A 20 -8.33 0.14 25.36
N LYS A 21 -8.07 0.17 26.67
CA LYS A 21 -9.06 0.65 27.65
C LYS A 21 -9.10 2.17 27.74
N GLU A 22 -8.02 2.84 27.37
CA GLU A 22 -7.92 4.29 27.43
C GLU A 22 -8.70 4.90 26.26
N GLU A 23 -8.46 4.39 25.06
CA GLU A 23 -9.12 4.86 23.83
C GLU A 23 -10.46 4.16 23.56
N GLY A 24 -10.74 3.04 24.25
CA GLY A 24 -11.99 2.30 24.11
C GLY A 24 -12.15 1.55 22.79
N LEU A 25 -11.05 1.31 22.07
CA LEU A 25 -11.00 0.64 20.76
C LEU A 25 -10.31 -0.72 20.83
N LEU A 26 -10.63 -1.62 19.90
CA LEU A 26 -9.89 -2.87 19.73
C LEU A 26 -8.70 -2.65 18.81
N ILE A 27 -7.57 -3.25 19.12
CA ILE A 27 -6.36 -3.25 18.29
C ILE A 27 -6.14 -4.69 17.84
N ALA A 28 -6.30 -4.94 16.55
CA ALA A 28 -5.95 -6.19 15.89
C ALA A 28 -4.57 -6.06 15.24
N HIS A 29 -3.75 -7.11 15.28
CA HIS A 29 -2.37 -7.07 14.81
C HIS A 29 -1.93 -8.38 14.15
N PRO A 30 -0.81 -8.39 13.39
CA PRO A 30 -0.27 -9.60 12.80
C PRO A 30 0.04 -10.68 13.85
N THR A 31 -0.11 -11.95 13.45
CA THR A 31 0.10 -13.13 14.31
C THR A 31 1.51 -13.31 14.84
N ASP A 32 2.50 -12.77 14.14
CA ASP A 32 3.91 -12.82 14.47
C ASP A 32 4.38 -11.62 15.32
N VAL A 33 3.51 -10.63 15.55
CA VAL A 33 3.81 -9.44 16.37
C VAL A 33 3.32 -9.65 17.80
N PRO A 34 4.19 -9.54 18.83
CA PRO A 34 3.77 -9.56 20.23
C PRO A 34 2.81 -8.41 20.58
N GLN A 35 1.88 -8.65 21.51
CA GLN A 35 0.86 -7.66 21.89
C GLN A 35 1.45 -6.32 22.37
N ASP A 36 2.57 -6.34 23.10
CA ASP A 36 3.26 -5.14 23.59
C ASP A 36 3.99 -4.34 22.48
N GLN A 37 4.07 -4.91 21.28
CA GLN A 37 4.62 -4.29 20.07
C GLN A 37 3.55 -4.03 19.01
N ALA A 38 2.30 -4.41 19.24
CA ALA A 38 1.23 -4.33 18.25
C ALA A 38 1.03 -2.92 17.67
N THR A 39 1.17 -1.89 18.50
CA THR A 39 1.07 -0.49 18.05
C THR A 39 2.36 0.03 17.44
N THR A 40 3.49 -0.66 17.57
CA THR A 40 4.78 -0.20 17.01
C THR A 40 4.96 -0.51 15.53
N GLY A 41 4.02 -1.25 14.94
CA GLY A 41 4.01 -1.63 13.53
C GLY A 41 2.60 -1.58 12.94
N HIS A 42 2.38 -2.40 11.92
CA HIS A 42 1.10 -2.50 11.23
C HIS A 42 0.01 -3.05 12.16
N HIS A 43 -1.10 -2.32 12.29
CA HIS A 43 -2.25 -2.78 13.07
C HIS A 43 -3.54 -2.20 12.52
N VAL A 44 -4.66 -2.75 12.99
CA VAL A 44 -6.00 -2.26 12.66
C VAL A 44 -6.71 -1.91 13.96
N THR A 45 -7.15 -0.66 14.08
CA THR A 45 -8.07 -0.27 15.15
C THR A 45 -9.50 -0.54 14.72
N VAL A 46 -10.33 -1.03 15.64
CA VAL A 46 -11.77 -1.24 15.42
C VAL A 46 -12.54 -0.50 16.51
N ALA A 47 -13.39 0.43 16.09
CA ALA A 47 -14.20 1.25 16.98
C ALA A 47 -15.68 1.20 16.56
N SER A 48 -16.57 1.48 17.52
CA SER A 48 -17.98 1.75 17.21
C SER A 48 -18.15 3.20 16.78
N LEU A 49 -18.96 3.43 15.76
CA LEU A 49 -19.27 4.78 15.29
C LEU A 49 -20.15 5.51 16.31
N PRO A 50 -19.79 6.73 16.74
CA PRO A 50 -20.65 7.52 17.60
C PRO A 50 -21.95 7.91 16.86
N TYR A 51 -23.09 7.81 17.55
CA TYR A 51 -24.42 8.30 17.13
C TYR A 51 -25.10 7.68 15.90
N GLY A 52 -24.46 6.76 15.17
CA GLY A 52 -25.01 6.20 13.94
C GLY A 52 -25.37 4.72 13.99
N GLY A 53 -24.83 3.96 14.94
CA GLY A 53 -24.78 2.51 14.83
C GLY A 53 -23.74 2.10 13.78
N GLY A 54 -22.99 1.05 14.09
CA GLY A 54 -21.98 0.53 13.18
C GLY A 54 -20.55 0.67 13.67
N TYR A 55 -19.66 0.31 12.76
CA TYR A 55 -18.28 -0.04 13.06
C TYR A 55 -17.36 0.59 12.04
N TRP A 56 -16.23 1.04 12.53
CA TRP A 56 -15.15 1.58 11.74
C TRP A 56 -13.89 0.77 12.06
N ALA A 57 -13.24 0.27 11.02
CA ALA A 57 -11.92 -0.33 11.13
C ALA A 57 -10.91 0.48 10.30
N THR A 58 -9.82 0.92 10.94
CA THR A 58 -8.75 1.72 10.31
C THR A 58 -7.45 0.98 10.44
N ALA A 59 -6.70 0.86 9.36
CA ALA A 59 -5.35 0.35 9.38
C ALA A 59 -4.36 1.49 9.60
N TRP A 60 -3.32 1.17 10.37
CA TRP A 60 -2.29 2.11 10.80
C TRP A 60 -0.92 1.50 10.57
N GLU A 61 0.02 2.37 10.19
CA GLU A 61 1.44 2.06 10.16
C GLU A 61 2.21 3.05 11.05
N CYS A 62 3.36 2.59 11.53
CA CYS A 62 4.26 3.37 12.36
C CYS A 62 5.08 4.33 11.49
N ALA A 63 4.90 5.63 11.66
CA ALA A 63 5.65 6.67 10.94
C ALA A 63 6.97 7.08 11.67
N GLY A 64 7.40 6.29 12.65
CA GLY A 64 8.55 6.58 13.50
C GLY A 64 8.27 6.29 14.98
N LYS A 65 9.16 6.70 15.88
CA LYS A 65 9.16 6.25 17.30
C LYS A 65 7.89 6.57 18.11
N SER A 66 6.97 7.40 17.64
CA SER A 66 5.81 7.83 18.42
C SER A 66 4.62 8.32 17.61
N ASP A 67 4.58 8.12 16.30
CA ASP A 67 3.49 8.63 15.46
C ASP A 67 2.94 7.55 14.55
N PHE A 68 1.63 7.61 14.31
CA PHE A 68 0.89 6.66 13.49
C PHE A 68 0.27 7.37 12.31
N ILE A 69 0.37 6.77 11.14
CA ILE A 69 -0.34 7.23 9.96
C ILE A 69 -1.49 6.27 9.67
N GLU A 70 -2.68 6.83 9.47
CA GLU A 70 -3.80 6.10 8.91
C GLU A 70 -3.43 5.73 7.47
N VAL A 71 -3.36 4.43 7.19
CA VAL A 71 -3.00 3.91 5.87
C VAL A 71 -4.21 3.42 5.09
N ALA A 72 -5.32 3.12 5.76
CA ALA A 72 -6.56 2.74 5.09
C ALA A 72 -7.78 2.75 5.99
N THR A 73 -8.95 2.99 5.41
CA THR A 73 -10.20 2.49 5.96
C THR A 73 -10.38 1.02 5.55
N VAL A 74 -10.31 0.09 6.51
CA VAL A 74 -10.53 -1.35 6.31
C VAL A 74 -12.02 -1.65 6.16
N PHE A 75 -12.86 -1.00 6.97
CA PHE A 75 -14.30 -1.19 6.96
C PHE A 75 -15.04 0.00 7.54
N LYS A 76 -16.23 0.30 7.02
CA LYS A 76 -17.12 1.33 7.57
C LYS A 76 -18.59 1.04 7.22
N ALA A 77 -19.30 0.33 8.10
CA ALA A 77 -20.73 0.07 7.97
C ALA A 77 -21.36 -0.45 9.28
N GLU A 78 -22.65 -0.78 9.26
CA GLU A 78 -23.42 -1.18 10.46
C GLU A 78 -23.18 -2.61 10.96
N ASP A 79 -22.63 -3.50 10.13
CA ASP A 79 -22.55 -4.94 10.43
C ASP A 79 -21.20 -5.32 11.07
N LEU A 80 -21.27 -5.85 12.30
CA LEU A 80 -20.10 -6.27 13.05
C LEU A 80 -19.40 -7.48 12.44
N ALA A 81 -20.17 -8.46 11.96
CA ALA A 81 -19.61 -9.68 11.40
C ALA A 81 -18.82 -9.36 10.13
N LEU A 82 -19.36 -8.48 9.28
CA LEU A 82 -18.64 -7.98 8.10
C LEU A 82 -17.41 -7.15 8.48
N CYS A 83 -17.49 -6.33 9.53
CA CYS A 83 -16.33 -5.59 10.03
C CYS A 83 -15.21 -6.54 10.47
N VAL A 84 -15.53 -7.55 11.28
CA VAL A 84 -14.54 -8.53 11.77
C VAL A 84 -13.98 -9.34 10.60
N GLN A 85 -14.82 -9.76 9.65
CA GLN A 85 -14.38 -10.46 8.45
C GLN A 85 -13.40 -9.60 7.64
N ALA A 86 -13.71 -8.33 7.40
CA ALA A 86 -12.82 -7.42 6.68
C ALA A 86 -11.46 -7.25 7.38
N VAL A 87 -11.44 -7.17 8.71
CA VAL A 87 -10.19 -7.14 9.50
C VAL A 87 -9.45 -8.47 9.43
N ALA A 88 -10.13 -9.61 9.42
CA ALA A 88 -9.49 -10.91 9.26
C ALA A 88 -8.88 -11.08 7.86
N GLU A 89 -9.62 -10.70 6.82
CA GLU A 89 -9.15 -10.69 5.43
C GLU A 89 -7.95 -9.76 5.26
N TRP A 90 -7.94 -8.62 5.98
CA TRP A 90 -6.82 -7.68 6.01
C TRP A 90 -5.49 -8.34 6.44
N PHE A 91 -5.52 -9.29 7.39
CA PHE A 91 -4.32 -9.96 7.90
C PHE A 91 -4.02 -11.32 7.27
N THR A 92 -5.01 -12.01 6.69
CA THR A 92 -4.86 -13.40 6.22
C THR A 92 -4.72 -13.54 4.71
N THR A 93 -5.16 -12.55 3.94
CA THR A 93 -5.02 -12.56 2.48
C THR A 93 -3.79 -11.73 2.10
N PRO A 94 -2.80 -12.31 1.40
CA PRO A 94 -1.74 -11.51 0.80
C PRO A 94 -2.39 -10.49 -0.12
N ARG A 95 -2.38 -9.23 0.28
CA ARG A 95 -2.90 -8.16 -0.57
C ARG A 95 -1.83 -7.79 -1.58
N PRO A 96 -2.22 -7.46 -2.82
CA PRO A 96 -1.26 -6.84 -3.72
C PRO A 96 -0.76 -5.58 -3.02
N THR A 97 0.54 -5.35 -3.02
CA THR A 97 1.08 -4.05 -2.64
C THR A 97 0.66 -3.01 -3.69
N ALA A 98 0.77 -1.71 -3.39
CA ALA A 98 0.58 -0.68 -4.41
C ALA A 98 1.48 -0.94 -5.64
N GLY A 99 2.72 -1.37 -5.39
CA GLY A 99 3.64 -1.82 -6.43
C GLY A 99 3.11 -3.00 -7.24
N ALA A 100 2.52 -4.02 -6.60
CA ALA A 100 1.91 -5.14 -7.31
C ALA A 100 0.71 -4.73 -8.17
N VAL A 101 -0.07 -3.73 -7.76
CA VAL A 101 -1.15 -3.14 -8.58
C VAL A 101 -0.55 -2.46 -9.82
N LEU A 102 0.53 -1.68 -9.65
CA LEU A 102 1.26 -1.09 -10.78
C LEU A 102 1.83 -2.15 -11.72
N LEU A 103 2.48 -3.21 -11.21
CA LEU A 103 3.00 -4.31 -12.02
C LEU A 103 1.88 -5.00 -12.83
N ALA A 104 0.71 -5.22 -12.22
CA ALA A 104 -0.44 -5.78 -12.91
C ALA A 104 -0.97 -4.83 -14.01
N ALA A 105 -0.93 -3.51 -13.80
CA ALA A 105 -1.29 -2.52 -14.82
C ALA A 105 -0.28 -2.51 -15.98
N LEU A 106 1.02 -2.53 -15.70
CA LEU A 106 2.10 -2.60 -16.69
C LEU A 106 2.04 -3.88 -17.53
N ALA A 107 1.73 -5.01 -16.90
CA ALA A 107 1.62 -6.30 -17.57
C ALA A 107 0.53 -6.30 -18.68
N LYS A 108 -0.52 -5.48 -18.56
CA LYS A 108 -1.55 -5.34 -19.62
C LYS A 108 -0.99 -4.75 -20.91
N TRP A 109 0.13 -4.02 -20.82
CA TRP A 109 0.86 -3.43 -21.94
C TRP A 109 2.08 -4.26 -22.36
N GLY A 110 2.31 -5.42 -21.74
CA GLY A 110 3.48 -6.25 -21.99
C GLY A 110 4.79 -5.66 -21.46
N ILE A 111 4.71 -4.71 -20.53
CA ILE A 111 5.86 -4.00 -19.98
C ILE A 111 6.37 -4.72 -18.74
N THR A 112 7.68 -4.95 -18.68
CA THR A 112 8.32 -5.55 -17.52
C THR A 112 9.04 -4.48 -16.71
N ALA A 113 8.86 -4.52 -15.40
CA ALA A 113 9.56 -3.67 -14.46
C ALA A 113 10.42 -4.50 -13.51
N HIS A 114 11.46 -3.89 -12.96
CA HIS A 114 12.46 -4.54 -12.12
C HIS A 114 12.61 -3.79 -10.79
N SER A 115 12.68 -4.49 -9.67
CA SER A 115 13.06 -3.91 -8.38
C SER A 115 14.45 -4.38 -7.97
N ASP A 116 15.07 -3.66 -7.04
CA ASP A 116 16.39 -3.95 -6.45
C ASP A 116 16.28 -4.47 -5.01
N ASP A 117 15.13 -5.02 -4.64
CA ASP A 117 14.80 -5.50 -3.28
C ASP A 117 14.81 -4.41 -2.18
N ILE A 118 15.02 -3.13 -2.52
CA ILE A 118 14.93 -2.01 -1.55
C ILE A 118 13.48 -1.52 -1.39
N GLY A 119 12.56 -1.96 -2.26
CA GLY A 119 11.11 -1.70 -2.11
C GLY A 119 10.68 -0.24 -2.34
N MET A 120 11.55 0.61 -2.89
CA MET A 120 11.30 2.05 -3.05
C MET A 120 10.73 2.43 -4.41
N SER A 121 11.14 1.72 -5.47
CA SER A 121 10.75 2.02 -6.84
C SER A 121 10.96 0.81 -7.75
N TYR A 122 10.32 0.84 -8.91
CA TYR A 122 10.66 -0.01 -10.04
C TYR A 122 11.48 0.73 -11.09
N ALA A 123 12.37 0.01 -11.76
CA ALA A 123 13.05 0.42 -12.97
C ALA A 123 12.40 -0.24 -14.19
N ILE A 124 12.09 0.55 -15.21
CA ILE A 124 11.46 0.12 -16.45
C ILE A 124 12.39 0.54 -17.61
N PRO A 125 13.11 -0.40 -18.23
CA PRO A 125 14.03 -0.07 -19.32
C PRO A 125 13.29 0.59 -20.49
N VAL A 126 13.88 1.63 -21.08
CA VAL A 126 13.32 2.22 -22.31
C VAL A 126 13.36 1.19 -23.45
N ASP A 127 14.46 0.45 -23.56
CA ASP A 127 14.56 -0.74 -24.41
C ASP A 127 14.10 -1.99 -23.65
N GLN A 128 12.90 -2.48 -23.97
CA GLN A 128 12.29 -3.66 -23.35
C GLN A 128 13.03 -4.98 -23.62
N THR A 129 14.05 -5.00 -24.47
CA THR A 129 14.95 -6.15 -24.65
C THR A 129 16.12 -6.16 -23.66
N THR A 130 16.26 -5.11 -22.84
CA THR A 130 17.30 -4.99 -21.82
C THR A 130 17.18 -6.11 -20.77
N PRO A 131 18.27 -6.84 -20.48
CA PRO A 131 18.27 -7.82 -19.40
C PRO A 131 17.96 -7.18 -18.05
N ALA A 132 17.24 -7.89 -17.18
CA ALA A 132 16.85 -7.38 -15.86
C ALA A 132 18.02 -6.86 -15.01
N ALA A 133 19.18 -7.52 -15.08
CA ALA A 133 20.39 -7.12 -14.36
C ALA A 133 20.98 -5.77 -14.82
N ASP A 134 20.63 -5.32 -16.02
CA ASP A 134 21.11 -4.08 -16.63
C ASP A 134 20.06 -2.96 -16.59
N ALA A 135 18.86 -3.22 -16.05
CA ALA A 135 17.72 -2.31 -16.14
C ALA A 135 18.00 -0.90 -15.60
N ARG A 136 18.82 -0.78 -14.56
CA ARG A 136 19.23 0.51 -13.97
C ARG A 136 20.54 1.09 -14.56
N ASN A 137 21.29 0.29 -15.32
CA ASN A 137 22.58 0.67 -15.91
C ASN A 137 22.44 1.08 -17.39
N ARG A 138 21.23 1.48 -17.77
CA ARG A 138 20.81 1.90 -19.11
C ARG A 138 19.70 2.93 -18.97
N PRO A 139 19.35 3.67 -20.04
CA PRO A 139 18.20 4.55 -20.03
C PRO A 139 16.93 3.82 -19.58
N HIS A 140 16.31 4.31 -18.51
CA HIS A 140 15.15 3.68 -17.89
C HIS A 140 14.25 4.71 -17.23
N LEU A 141 12.99 4.35 -17.06
CA LEU A 141 12.05 5.07 -16.22
C LEU A 141 12.15 4.50 -14.80
N SER A 142 12.25 5.36 -13.79
CA SER A 142 12.05 4.97 -12.40
C SER A 142 10.65 5.40 -11.96
N VAL A 143 9.92 4.49 -11.30
CA VAL A 143 8.56 4.74 -10.81
C VAL A 143 8.47 4.32 -9.35
N GLY A 144 8.13 5.24 -8.47
CA GLY A 144 7.91 4.99 -7.04
C GLY A 144 6.64 5.68 -6.55
N ASP A 145 6.06 5.20 -5.45
CA ASP A 145 5.00 5.95 -4.77
C ASP A 145 5.61 7.21 -4.13
N ARG A 146 4.76 8.19 -3.84
CA ARG A 146 5.13 9.37 -3.06
C ARG A 146 5.23 9.10 -1.56
N SER A 147 4.63 8.01 -1.10
CA SER A 147 5.00 7.30 0.11
C SER A 147 6.34 6.61 -0.17
N PRO A 148 7.28 6.58 0.79
CA PRO A 148 8.63 6.07 0.54
C PRO A 148 8.69 4.56 0.28
N SER A 149 7.61 3.88 -0.09
CA SER A 149 7.63 2.45 -0.37
C SER A 149 6.57 2.10 -1.41
N ILE A 150 6.83 1.10 -2.24
CA ILE A 150 5.81 0.48 -3.11
C ILE A 150 5.23 -0.81 -2.49
N GLU A 151 5.71 -1.18 -1.30
CA GLU A 151 5.34 -2.41 -0.61
C GLU A 151 4.16 -2.23 0.34
N HIS A 152 3.70 -0.99 0.54
CA HIS A 152 2.52 -0.72 1.34
C HIS A 152 1.24 -1.18 0.63
N VAL A 153 0.15 -1.23 1.41
CA VAL A 153 -1.17 -1.58 0.89
C VAL A 153 -1.69 -0.53 -0.11
N PRO A 154 -2.49 -0.90 -1.13
CA PRO A 154 -2.98 0.04 -2.15
C PRO A 154 -3.80 1.20 -1.59
N ALA A 155 -4.47 1.02 -0.45
CA ALA A 155 -5.21 2.10 0.19
C ALA A 155 -4.31 3.20 0.80
N ALA A 156 -3.03 2.90 1.05
CA ALA A 156 -2.03 3.84 1.54
C ALA A 156 -1.32 4.59 0.40
N HIS A 157 -1.67 4.27 -0.85
CA HIS A 157 -1.10 4.85 -2.06
C HIS A 157 -1.35 6.35 -2.11
N THR A 158 -0.29 7.15 -2.23
CA THR A 158 -0.37 8.61 -2.19
C THR A 158 -0.09 9.27 -3.54
N GLY A 159 0.28 8.48 -4.54
CA GLY A 159 0.44 8.89 -5.93
C GLY A 159 1.79 8.45 -6.49
N TRP A 160 1.82 8.05 -7.76
CA TRP A 160 3.06 7.71 -8.44
C TRP A 160 3.90 8.95 -8.80
N THR A 161 5.23 8.79 -8.74
CA THR A 161 6.20 9.71 -9.34
C THR A 161 7.07 8.95 -10.33
N MET A 162 7.28 9.54 -11.51
CA MET A 162 8.09 8.95 -12.58
C MET A 162 9.23 9.87 -13.00
N PHE A 163 10.45 9.34 -13.07
CA PHE A 163 11.63 10.02 -13.62
C PHE A 163 12.19 9.24 -14.80
N LEU A 164 12.82 9.95 -15.74
CA LEU A 164 13.72 9.34 -16.72
C LEU A 164 15.14 9.39 -16.17
N HIS A 165 15.88 8.30 -16.35
CA HIS A 165 17.29 8.19 -16.02
C HIS A 165 18.12 7.93 -17.28
N ASP A 166 19.36 8.42 -17.29
CA ASP A 166 20.32 8.17 -18.37
C ASP A 166 21.00 6.80 -18.23
N GLU A 167 22.02 6.55 -19.06
CA GLU A 167 22.80 5.30 -19.04
C GLU A 167 23.63 5.09 -17.77
N ASN A 168 23.87 6.15 -16.99
CA ASN A 168 24.60 6.09 -15.72
C ASN A 168 23.66 6.00 -14.51
N GLY A 169 22.35 5.98 -14.74
CA GLY A 169 21.34 5.99 -13.69
C GLY A 169 21.08 7.38 -13.10
N GLU A 170 21.59 8.45 -13.71
CA GLU A 170 21.34 9.82 -13.26
C GLU A 170 19.99 10.32 -13.78
N PRO A 171 19.16 10.98 -12.95
CA PRO A 171 17.87 11.51 -13.38
C PRO A 171 18.05 12.63 -14.41
N ILE A 172 17.28 12.57 -15.49
CA ILE A 172 17.26 13.58 -16.55
C ILE A 172 16.12 14.58 -16.27
N GLY A 173 16.48 15.72 -15.68
CA GLY A 173 15.55 16.82 -15.48
C GLY A 173 14.54 16.59 -14.36
N GLU A 174 13.35 17.16 -14.53
CA GLU A 174 12.24 17.08 -13.57
C GLU A 174 11.43 15.78 -13.74
N PRO A 175 10.61 15.39 -12.75
CA PRO A 175 9.69 14.25 -12.91
C PRO A 175 8.81 14.40 -14.15
N LEU A 176 8.71 13.32 -14.93
CA LEU A 176 7.87 13.25 -16.12
C LEU A 176 6.39 13.10 -15.76
N TYR A 177 6.11 12.53 -14.59
CA TYR A 177 4.76 12.36 -14.07
C TYR A 177 4.78 12.46 -12.55
N ILE A 178 3.77 13.16 -12.01
CA ILE A 178 3.49 13.22 -10.58
C ILE A 178 1.97 13.18 -10.43
N SER A 179 1.46 12.20 -9.70
CA SER A 179 0.08 12.20 -9.21
C SER A 179 0.01 12.44 -7.70
N GLY A 180 -1.21 12.59 -7.20
CA GLY A 180 -1.47 12.86 -5.79
C GLY A 180 -1.08 14.26 -5.31
N LYS A 181 -1.51 14.59 -4.09
CA LYS A 181 -1.26 15.89 -3.44
C LYS A 181 -0.80 15.74 -1.99
N GLY A 182 -0.24 14.58 -1.64
CA GLY A 182 0.18 14.25 -0.27
C GLY A 182 -0.94 13.65 0.59
N GLY A 183 -1.96 13.07 -0.04
CA GLY A 183 -2.99 12.26 0.62
C GLY A 183 -3.35 11.05 -0.26
N PRO A 184 -4.17 10.11 0.26
CA PRO A 184 -4.50 8.89 -0.45
C PRO A 184 -5.15 9.14 -1.82
N VAL A 185 -4.78 8.33 -2.80
CA VAL A 185 -5.40 8.31 -4.13
C VAL A 185 -5.79 6.89 -4.54
N ASP A 186 -6.73 6.76 -5.47
CA ASP A 186 -7.19 5.46 -5.97
C ASP A 186 -6.06 4.74 -6.71
N CYS A 187 -5.48 3.73 -6.08
CA CYS A 187 -4.29 3.04 -6.60
C CYS A 187 -4.54 2.37 -7.95
N ASP A 188 -5.70 1.74 -8.16
CA ASP A 188 -6.01 1.06 -9.43
C ASP A 188 -6.06 2.05 -10.60
N THR A 189 -6.76 3.18 -10.41
CA THR A 189 -6.90 4.23 -11.42
C THR A 189 -5.58 4.93 -11.69
N ASP A 190 -4.83 5.23 -10.63
CA ASP A 190 -3.53 5.92 -10.74
C ASP A 190 -2.48 5.02 -11.39
N SER A 191 -2.40 3.74 -11.01
CA SER A 191 -1.55 2.73 -11.63
C SER A 191 -1.91 2.47 -13.10
N ALA A 192 -3.20 2.46 -13.45
CA ALA A 192 -3.62 2.34 -14.85
C ALA A 192 -3.19 3.55 -15.68
N THR A 193 -3.35 4.76 -15.13
CA THR A 193 -3.00 6.01 -15.80
C THR A 193 -1.50 6.10 -16.07
N ILE A 194 -0.66 5.83 -15.06
CA ILE A 194 0.79 5.88 -15.26
C ILE A 194 1.27 4.74 -16.18
N ALA A 195 0.65 3.56 -16.14
CA ALA A 195 1.02 2.45 -17.02
C ALA A 195 0.76 2.77 -18.50
N GLU A 196 -0.34 3.47 -18.81
CA GLU A 196 -0.62 3.97 -20.17
C GLU A 196 0.45 4.97 -20.63
N LEU A 197 0.83 5.93 -19.76
CA LEU A 197 1.88 6.89 -20.08
C LEU A 197 3.23 6.22 -20.31
N ILE A 198 3.59 5.24 -19.47
CA ILE A 198 4.82 4.46 -19.64
C ILE A 198 4.80 3.70 -20.97
N ALA A 199 3.66 3.11 -21.35
CA ALA A 199 3.49 2.41 -22.62
C ALA A 199 3.75 3.32 -23.82
N ASP A 200 3.22 4.54 -23.80
CA ASP A 200 3.48 5.54 -24.84
C ASP A 200 4.96 5.88 -24.92
N MET A 201 5.64 6.07 -23.79
CA MET A 201 7.05 6.45 -23.74
C MET A 201 8.01 5.34 -24.19
N VAL A 202 7.75 4.08 -23.84
CA VAL A 202 8.61 2.96 -24.29
C VAL A 202 8.35 2.57 -25.74
N THR A 203 7.16 2.88 -26.27
CA THR A 203 6.82 2.64 -27.69
C THR A 203 7.33 3.76 -28.60
N TYR A 204 7.27 5.00 -28.13
CA TYR A 204 7.71 6.20 -28.85
C TYR A 204 8.69 7.02 -27.99
N PRO A 205 9.94 6.54 -27.85
CA PRO A 205 10.92 7.21 -27.01
C PRO A 205 11.22 8.63 -27.52
N ILE A 206 11.32 9.56 -26.57
CA ILE A 206 11.51 11.00 -26.78
C ILE A 206 12.99 11.32 -27.02
#